data_AF-A0A433S5G3-F1
#
_entry.id   AF-A0A433S5G3-F1
#
_cell.length_a   1.000
_cell.length_b   1.000
_cell.length_c   1.000
_cell.angle_alpha   90.00
_cell.angle_beta   90.00
_cell.angle_gamma   90.00
#
_symmetry.space_group_name_H-M   'P 1'
#
loop_
_entity.id
_entity.type
_entity.pdbx_description
1 polymer ?
#
loop_
_entity_poly.entity_id
_entity_poly.type
_entity_poly.pdbx_seq_one_letter_code
_entity_poly.pdbx_strand_id
1 'polypeptide(L)'
;MTVQRLDPGPRMSEAVCAGGLAFFAGQVPDDLTADITVQTRQVLDNVDAVAARLGGSKADIASVQVWLADMADFQGMNAVWDAWVDKANPPARATGGVALARPGMRVEMIVVMALPGRG
;
A
#
# COMPACT_ATOMS: atom_id res chain seq x y z
N MET A 1 -18.40 11.20 -13.80
CA MET A 1 -17.63 11.21 -12.54
C MET A 1 -16.31 11.91 -12.77
N THR A 2 -15.92 12.84 -11.91
CA THR A 2 -14.67 13.61 -12.05
C THR A 2 -13.51 12.89 -11.40
N VAL A 3 -12.37 12.82 -12.07
CA VAL A 3 -11.11 12.28 -11.53
C VAL A 3 -10.43 13.37 -10.69
N GLN A 4 -10.02 13.03 -9.47
CA GLN A 4 -9.21 13.90 -8.60
C GLN A 4 -7.85 13.26 -8.35
N ARG A 5 -6.80 14.08 -8.16
CA ARG A 5 -5.42 13.61 -7.97
C ARG A 5 -4.85 14.17 -6.68
N LEU A 6 -4.20 13.32 -5.91
CA LEU A 6 -3.37 13.69 -4.77
C LEU A 6 -1.92 13.80 -5.26
N ASP A 7 -1.29 14.95 -5.06
CA ASP A 7 0.10 15.27 -5.44
C ASP A 7 0.49 14.81 -6.86
N PRO A 8 -0.09 15.43 -7.92
CA PRO A 8 0.29 15.09 -9.28
C PRO A 8 1.73 15.51 -9.57
N GLY A 9 2.59 14.53 -9.87
CA GLY A 9 3.92 14.72 -10.46
C GLY A 9 3.96 14.43 -11.97
N PRO A 10 5.12 14.62 -12.62
CA PRO A 10 5.26 14.41 -14.07
C PRO A 10 5.16 12.95 -14.52
N ARG A 11 5.33 11.98 -13.62
CA ARG A 11 5.24 10.53 -13.92
C ARG A 11 3.97 9.88 -13.37
N MET A 12 3.58 10.25 -12.15
CA MET A 12 2.45 9.66 -11.42
C MET A 12 1.91 10.64 -10.39
N SER A 13 0.73 10.35 -9.87
CA SER A 13 0.16 11.00 -8.68
C SER A 13 0.31 10.06 -7.49
N GLU A 14 0.41 10.58 -6.27
CA GLU A 14 0.45 9.76 -5.05
C GLU A 14 -0.82 8.90 -4.92
N ALA A 15 -1.96 9.48 -5.26
CA ALA A 15 -3.21 8.75 -5.43
C ALA A 15 -4.12 9.38 -6.48
N VAL A 16 -5.03 8.58 -7.03
CA VAL A 16 -6.06 9.02 -7.96
C VAL A 16 -7.41 8.58 -7.44
N CYS A 17 -8.35 9.52 -7.31
CA CYS A 17 -9.70 9.28 -6.84
C CYS A 17 -10.69 9.29 -8.00
N ALA A 18 -11.45 8.21 -8.18
CA ALA A 18 -12.48 8.09 -9.21
C ALA A 18 -13.57 7.11 -8.75
N GLY A 19 -14.84 7.49 -8.92
CA GLY A 19 -15.98 6.61 -8.68
C GLY A 19 -16.10 6.06 -7.25
N GLY A 20 -15.76 6.86 -6.25
CA GLY A 20 -15.81 6.45 -4.84
C GLY A 20 -14.61 5.59 -4.41
N LEU A 21 -13.65 5.35 -5.30
CA LEU A 21 -12.41 4.64 -5.01
C LEU A 21 -11.21 5.58 -5.09
N ALA A 22 -10.17 5.25 -4.34
CA ALA A 22 -8.84 5.81 -4.42
C ALA A 22 -7.84 4.72 -4.81
N PHE A 23 -7.02 5.00 -5.82
CA PHE A 23 -5.97 4.14 -6.34
C PHE A 23 -4.63 4.78 -5.98
N PHE A 24 -3.83 4.10 -5.15
CA PHE A 24 -2.55 4.65 -4.69
C PHE A 24 -1.46 4.34 -5.71
N ALA A 25 -0.41 5.15 -5.75
CA ALA A 25 0.86 4.75 -6.34
C ALA A 25 1.43 3.53 -5.58
N GLY A 26 2.34 2.80 -6.21
CA GLY A 26 3.06 1.70 -5.56
C GLY A 26 3.80 2.23 -4.33
N GLN A 27 3.44 1.71 -3.16
CA GLN A 27 4.02 2.09 -1.89
C GLN A 27 5.27 1.26 -1.67
N VAL A 28 6.40 1.95 -1.49
CA VAL A 28 7.75 1.38 -1.46
C VAL A 28 8.48 1.81 -0.19
N PRO A 29 9.48 1.03 0.27
CA PRO A 29 10.28 1.40 1.42
C PRO A 29 11.23 2.56 1.09
N ASP A 30 11.54 3.34 2.12
CA ASP A 30 12.52 4.42 2.06
C ASP A 30 13.95 3.90 2.29
N ASP A 31 14.12 2.97 3.24
CA ASP A 31 15.41 2.37 3.54
C ASP A 31 15.57 1.03 2.81
N LEU A 32 16.35 1.04 1.73
CA LEU A 32 16.62 -0.14 0.91
C LEU A 32 17.69 -1.07 1.50
N THR A 33 18.31 -0.69 2.61
CA THR A 33 19.31 -1.53 3.31
C THR A 33 18.68 -2.37 4.42
N ALA A 34 17.47 -2.01 4.83
CA ALA A 34 16.72 -2.67 5.88
C ALA A 34 16.20 -4.08 5.51
N ASP A 35 15.85 -4.85 6.54
CA ASP A 35 15.20 -6.15 6.37
C ASP A 35 13.72 -6.02 5.98
N ILE A 36 13.08 -7.16 5.69
CA ILE A 36 11.67 -7.20 5.30
C ILE A 36 10.73 -6.61 6.35
N THR A 37 11.02 -6.76 7.64
CA THR A 37 10.12 -6.32 8.71
C THR A 37 10.07 -4.80 8.77
N VAL A 38 11.23 -4.15 8.67
CA VAL A 38 11.35 -2.70 8.65
C VAL A 38 10.78 -2.13 7.36
N GLN A 39 11.13 -2.72 6.19
CA GLN A 39 10.58 -2.25 4.91
C GLN A 39 9.06 -2.41 4.82
N THR A 40 8.51 -3.51 5.33
CA THR A 40 7.05 -3.73 5.37
C THR A 40 6.38 -2.67 6.24
N ARG A 41 6.96 -2.34 7.40
CA ARG A 41 6.43 -1.28 8.26
C ARG A 41 6.44 0.07 7.57
N GLN A 42 7.54 0.46 6.93
CA GLN A 42 7.63 1.71 6.17
C GLN A 42 6.57 1.79 5.08
N VAL A 43 6.38 0.71 4.32
CA VAL A 43 5.34 0.65 3.29
C VAL A 43 3.93 0.81 3.88
N LEU A 44 3.62 0.14 4.98
CA LEU A 44 2.31 0.24 5.64
C LEU A 44 2.08 1.63 6.28
N ASP A 45 3.12 2.24 6.84
CA ASP A 45 3.06 3.61 7.37
C ASP A 45 2.78 4.61 6.24
N ASN A 46 3.38 4.40 5.05
CA ASN A 46 3.09 5.20 3.86
C ASN A 46 1.64 5.02 3.38
N VAL A 47 1.13 3.78 3.39
CA VAL A 47 -0.29 3.49 3.10
C VAL A 47 -1.21 4.25 4.06
N ASP A 48 -0.94 4.19 5.37
CA ASP A 48 -1.73 4.91 6.38
C ASP A 48 -1.67 6.43 6.16
N ALA A 49 -0.50 6.97 5.82
CA ALA A 49 -0.34 8.39 5.54
C ALA A 49 -1.15 8.84 4.32
N VAL A 50 -1.14 8.08 3.23
CA VAL A 50 -1.94 8.38 2.03
C VAL A 50 -3.44 8.24 2.31
N ALA A 51 -3.85 7.19 3.02
CA ALA A 51 -5.24 6.97 3.41
C ALA A 51 -5.78 8.14 4.25
N ALA A 52 -5.02 8.56 5.26
CA ALA A 52 -5.39 9.67 6.14
C ALA A 52 -5.57 10.99 5.37
N ARG A 53 -4.70 11.27 4.39
CA ARG A 53 -4.81 12.46 3.53
C ARG A 53 -6.07 12.46 2.64
N LEU A 54 -6.62 11.28 2.37
CA LEU A 54 -7.88 11.09 1.66
C LEU A 54 -9.09 10.99 2.61
N GLY A 55 -8.87 11.19 3.91
CA GLY A 55 -9.87 11.12 4.97
C GLY A 55 -10.23 9.71 5.43
N GLY A 56 -9.58 8.69 4.86
CA GLY A 56 -9.81 7.28 5.18
C GLY A 56 -8.79 6.69 6.14
N SER A 57 -8.89 5.39 6.31
CA SER A 57 -8.04 4.58 7.18
C SER A 57 -7.83 3.19 6.57
N LYS A 58 -7.00 2.37 7.20
CA LYS A 58 -6.83 0.97 6.78
C LYS A 58 -8.11 0.12 6.81
N ALA A 59 -9.13 0.51 7.57
CA ALA A 59 -10.43 -0.15 7.56
C ALA A 59 -11.21 0.09 6.26
N ASP A 60 -10.86 1.13 5.49
CA ASP A 60 -11.49 1.49 4.23
C ASP A 60 -10.77 0.86 3.02
N ILE A 61 -9.70 0.11 3.24
CA ILE A 61 -8.93 -0.51 2.17
C ILE A 61 -9.72 -1.70 1.61
N ALA A 62 -10.00 -1.64 0.31
CA ALA A 62 -10.72 -2.70 -0.39
C ALA A 62 -9.78 -3.81 -0.86
N SER A 63 -8.59 -3.43 -1.38
CA SER A 63 -7.60 -4.41 -1.83
C SER A 63 -6.16 -3.96 -1.63
N VAL A 64 -5.30 -4.95 -1.37
CA VAL A 64 -3.84 -4.80 -1.40
C VAL A 64 -3.22 -5.93 -2.23
N GLN A 65 -2.44 -5.57 -3.24
CA GLN A 65 -1.54 -6.49 -3.92
C GLN A 65 -0.13 -6.29 -3.38
N VAL A 66 0.43 -7.34 -2.80
CA VAL A 66 1.78 -7.35 -2.21
C VAL A 66 2.74 -8.03 -3.16
N TRP A 67 3.78 -7.32 -3.55
CA TRP A 67 4.89 -7.84 -4.32
C TRP A 67 6.10 -8.01 -3.42
N LEU A 68 6.66 -9.22 -3.38
CA LEU A 68 7.91 -9.51 -2.69
C LEU A 68 9.02 -9.75 -3.70
N ALA A 69 10.22 -9.22 -3.42
CA ALA A 69 11.40 -9.51 -4.24
C ALA A 69 11.83 -10.98 -4.14
N ASP A 70 11.63 -11.57 -2.95
CA ASP A 70 11.90 -12.98 -2.67
C ASP A 70 10.79 -13.53 -1.75
N MET A 71 10.23 -14.69 -2.06
CA MET A 71 9.20 -15.33 -1.24
C MET A 71 9.74 -15.90 0.09
N ALA A 72 11.06 -15.97 0.27
CA ALA A 72 11.66 -16.24 1.58
C ALA A 72 11.26 -15.20 2.65
N ASP A 73 10.96 -13.97 2.23
CA ASP A 73 10.55 -12.86 3.10
C ASP A 73 9.06 -12.93 3.52
N PHE A 74 8.28 -13.88 2.98
CA PHE A 74 6.83 -13.95 3.17
C PHE A 74 6.38 -14.00 4.63
N GLN A 75 7.05 -14.81 5.46
CA GLN A 75 6.70 -14.93 6.88
C GLN A 75 7.04 -13.65 7.66
N GLY A 76 8.19 -13.04 7.36
CA GLY A 76 8.60 -11.77 7.99
C GLY A 76 7.64 -10.63 7.65
N MET A 77 7.23 -10.53 6.38
CA MET A 77 6.21 -9.58 5.93
C MET A 77 4.86 -9.82 6.62
N ASN A 78 4.38 -11.08 6.68
CA ASN A 78 3.10 -11.41 7.30
C ASN A 78 3.06 -11.06 8.79
N ALA A 79 4.15 -11.28 9.53
CA ALA A 79 4.20 -10.94 10.95
C ALA A 79 3.93 -9.43 11.19
N VAL A 80 4.44 -8.56 10.31
CA VAL A 80 4.20 -7.12 10.38
C VAL A 80 2.78 -6.77 9.90
N TRP A 81 2.34 -7.39 8.80
CA TRP A 81 0.98 -7.23 8.27
C TRP A 81 -0.09 -7.58 9.31
N ASP A 82 0.02 -8.74 9.96
CA ASP A 82 -0.97 -9.26 10.93
C ASP A 82 -1.09 -8.39 12.18
N ALA A 83 -0.01 -7.68 12.53
CA ALA A 83 0.00 -6.70 13.61
C ALA A 83 -0.64 -5.36 13.20
N TRP A 84 -0.55 -5.00 11.92
CA TRP A 84 -1.02 -3.71 11.41
C TRP A 84 -2.49 -3.73 10.97
N VAL A 85 -2.94 -4.81 10.32
CA VAL A 85 -4.25 -4.89 9.65
C VAL A 85 -5.41 -4.76 10.64
N ASP A 86 -6.49 -4.07 10.22
CA ASP A 86 -7.74 -4.11 10.97
C ASP A 86 -8.37 -5.51 10.85
N LYS A 87 -8.39 -6.23 11.98
CA LYS A 87 -8.91 -7.60 12.06
C LYS A 87 -10.43 -7.68 11.86
N ALA A 88 -11.16 -6.59 12.11
CA ALA A 88 -12.60 -6.54 11.88
C ALA A 88 -12.93 -6.27 10.42
N ASN A 89 -12.04 -5.57 9.70
CA ASN A 89 -12.25 -5.12 8.32
C ASN A 89 -11.02 -5.41 7.43
N PRO A 90 -10.57 -6.67 7.30
CA PRO A 90 -9.39 -6.96 6.50
C PRO A 90 -9.66 -6.74 5.00
N PRO A 91 -8.71 -6.18 4.23
CA PRO A 91 -8.86 -6.00 2.80
C PRO A 91 -8.76 -7.34 2.05
N ALA A 92 -9.24 -7.39 0.81
CA ALA A 92 -8.84 -8.44 -0.11
C ALA A 92 -7.32 -8.35 -0.35
N ARG A 93 -6.59 -9.47 -0.23
CA ARG A 93 -5.13 -9.47 -0.36
C ARG A 93 -4.63 -10.58 -1.28
N ALA A 94 -3.70 -10.23 -2.16
CA ALA A 94 -2.93 -11.17 -2.95
C ALA A 94 -1.43 -10.91 -2.76
N THR A 95 -0.62 -11.96 -2.71
CA THR A 95 0.84 -11.85 -2.57
C THR A 95 1.55 -12.69 -3.61
N GLY A 96 2.57 -12.14 -4.25
CA GLY A 96 3.40 -12.87 -5.22
C GLY A 96 4.85 -12.38 -5.23
N GLY A 97 5.73 -13.22 -5.78
CA GLY A 97 7.15 -12.89 -5.98
C GLY A 97 7.40 -12.26 -7.36
N VAL A 98 8.10 -11.13 -7.41
CA VAL A 98 8.49 -10.43 -8.67
C VAL A 98 9.82 -9.71 -8.50
N ALA A 99 10.50 -9.41 -9.61
CA ALA A 99 11.61 -8.47 -9.58
C ALA A 99 11.10 -7.03 -9.36
N LEU A 100 11.67 -6.32 -8.38
CA LEU A 100 11.31 -4.93 -8.05
C LEU A 100 12.25 -3.91 -8.72
N ALA A 101 11.80 -2.67 -8.82
CA ALA A 101 12.44 -1.63 -9.63
C ALA A 101 13.85 -1.20 -9.17
N ARG A 102 14.18 -1.37 -7.88
CA ARG A 102 15.48 -0.98 -7.32
C ARG A 102 16.11 -2.12 -6.52
N PRO A 103 17.44 -2.33 -6.62
CA PRO A 103 18.15 -3.23 -5.73
C PRO A 103 17.91 -2.86 -4.26
N GLY A 104 17.75 -3.86 -3.40
CA GLY A 104 17.50 -3.68 -1.97
C GLY A 104 16.02 -3.51 -1.60
N MET A 105 15.13 -3.20 -2.55
CA MET A 105 13.68 -3.30 -2.31
C MET A 105 13.29 -4.75 -2.11
N ARG A 106 12.59 -5.03 -1.00
CA ARG A 106 12.06 -6.37 -0.67
C ARG A 106 10.55 -6.46 -0.82
N VAL A 107 9.84 -5.34 -0.70
CA VAL A 107 8.38 -5.30 -0.77
C VAL A 107 7.88 -4.03 -1.48
N GLU A 108 6.79 -4.17 -2.22
CA GLU A 108 5.99 -3.08 -2.76
C GLU A 108 4.49 -3.43 -2.60
N MET A 109 3.66 -2.45 -2.25
CA MET A 109 2.22 -2.65 -2.10
C MET A 109 1.41 -1.72 -2.99
N ILE A 110 0.44 -2.29 -3.70
CA ILE A 110 -0.51 -1.56 -4.55
C ILE A 110 -1.87 -1.61 -3.85
N VAL A 111 -2.44 -0.43 -3.58
CA VAL A 111 -3.60 -0.29 -2.71
C VAL A 111 -4.78 0.35 -3.46
N VAL A 112 -5.96 -0.22 -3.25
CA VAL A 112 -7.24 0.40 -3.59
C VAL A 112 -8.05 0.57 -2.32
N MET A 113 -8.49 1.80 -2.07
CA MET A 113 -9.26 2.17 -0.89
C MET A 113 -10.62 2.73 -1.32
N ALA A 114 -11.69 2.40 -0.57
CA ALA A 114 -12.95 3.10 -0.70
C ALA A 114 -12.83 4.49 -0.04
N LEU A 115 -13.37 5.52 -0.69
CA LEU A 115 -13.41 6.85 -0.08
C LEU A 115 -14.53 6.91 0.96
N PRO A 116 -14.25 7.34 2.21
CA PRO A 116 -15.29 7.53 3.20
C PRO A 116 -16.30 8.59 2.71
N GLY A 117 -17.58 8.23 2.73
CA GLY A 117 -18.68 9.20 2.69
C GLY A 117 -18.72 10.16 1.49
N ARG A 118 -18.68 9.65 0.25
CA ARG A 118 -19.27 10.36 -0.91
C ARG A 118 -20.47 9.59 -1.45
N GLY A 119 -21.43 9.33 -0.55
CA GLY A 119 -22.81 8.96 -0.89
C GLY A 119 -23.68 10.21 -0.97
#